data_AF-A0A5B0RCF8-F1
#
_entry.id   AF-A0A5B0RCF8-F1
#
_cell.length_a   1.000
_cell.length_b   1.000
_cell.length_c   1.000
_cell.angle_alpha   90.00
_cell.angle_beta   90.00
_cell.angle_gamma   90.00
#
_symmetry.space_group_name_H-M   'P 1'
#
loop_
_entity.id
_entity.type
_entity.pdbx_description
1 polymer ?
#
loop_
_entity_poly.entity_id
_entity_poly.type
_entity_poly.pdbx_seq_one_letter_code
_entity_poly.pdbx_strand_id
1 'polypeptide(L)'
;MSNLPKVGSRSRRTLSDQLEKKKDEYWKQVAEDYNNFTTGVVRDGSHCMHHWGHIQKATLKFSGIYHKLEKTRPSGSVLTDLLPDTKKAFYEQEVKQFTFEQAWMVLKENPKWNNLSQSRAVPDTNPPVSTPTPSTPATPIASQTSTAVVEGRSENSWTRPPGVHTTK
;
A
#
# COMPACT_ATOMS: atom_id res chain seq x y z
N MET A 1 -40.68 -28.56 45.25
CA MET A 1 -40.69 -28.06 43.85
C MET A 1 -39.42 -27.25 43.65
N SER A 2 -38.52 -27.71 42.77
CA SER A 2 -37.20 -27.13 42.54
C SER A 2 -37.23 -26.10 41.42
N ASN A 3 -36.71 -24.90 41.66
CA ASN A 3 -36.46 -23.89 40.62
C ASN A 3 -34.97 -23.80 40.34
N LEU A 4 -34.55 -24.16 39.13
CA LEU A 4 -33.18 -23.91 38.64
C LEU A 4 -33.08 -22.48 38.07
N PRO A 5 -32.02 -21.71 38.38
CA PRO A 5 -31.76 -20.45 37.72
C PRO A 5 -31.34 -20.69 36.26
N LYS A 6 -31.98 -19.96 35.34
CA LYS A 6 -31.75 -20.08 33.89
C LYS A 6 -30.40 -19.46 33.52
N VAL A 7 -29.41 -20.28 33.18
CA VAL A 7 -28.10 -19.81 32.70
C VAL A 7 -28.29 -18.94 31.46
N GLY A 8 -27.88 -17.67 31.57
CA GLY A 8 -27.87 -16.74 30.44
C GLY A 8 -26.71 -17.06 29.50
N SER A 9 -27.03 -17.38 28.25
CA SER A 9 -26.05 -17.66 27.19
C SER A 9 -25.19 -16.41 26.90
N ARG A 10 -23.98 -16.33 27.46
CA ARG A 10 -22.99 -15.33 27.05
C ARG A 10 -22.53 -15.64 25.62
N SER A 11 -23.06 -14.89 24.66
CA SER A 11 -22.58 -14.94 23.27
C SER A 11 -21.09 -14.60 23.23
N ARG A 12 -20.26 -15.56 22.81
CA ARG A 12 -18.82 -15.36 22.64
C ARG A 12 -18.60 -14.57 21.36
N ARG A 13 -18.32 -13.26 21.48
CA ARG A 13 -17.87 -12.42 20.36
C ARG A 13 -16.69 -13.09 19.65
N THR A 14 -16.85 -13.32 18.35
CA THR A 14 -15.82 -13.92 17.51
C THR A 14 -14.71 -12.91 17.19
N LEU A 15 -13.55 -13.38 16.74
CA LEU A 15 -12.46 -12.48 16.32
C LEU A 15 -12.85 -11.70 15.05
N SER A 16 -13.67 -12.27 14.17
CA SER A 16 -14.27 -11.59 13.02
C SER A 16 -15.12 -10.39 13.43
N ASP A 17 -16.02 -10.54 14.42
CA ASP A 17 -16.87 -9.44 14.90
C ASP A 17 -16.05 -8.26 15.46
N GLN A 18 -14.86 -8.54 16.00
CA GLN A 18 -13.96 -7.52 16.53
C GLN A 18 -13.18 -6.81 15.42
N LEU A 19 -12.74 -7.53 14.39
CA LEU A 19 -12.06 -6.96 13.24
C LEU A 19 -13.01 -6.10 12.39
N GLU A 20 -14.24 -6.56 12.19
CA GLU A 20 -15.27 -5.81 11.45
C GLU A 20 -15.59 -4.49 12.15
N LYS A 21 -15.82 -4.50 13.47
CA LYS A 21 -16.04 -3.26 14.24
C LYS A 21 -14.88 -2.28 14.15
N LYS A 22 -13.63 -2.76 14.24
CA LYS A 22 -12.43 -1.92 14.06
C LYS A 22 -12.33 -1.32 12.66
N LYS A 23 -12.67 -2.10 11.63
CA LYS A 23 -12.70 -1.67 10.22
C LYS A 23 -13.78 -0.59 10.02
N ASP A 24 -14.98 -0.78 10.57
CA ASP A 24 -16.08 0.17 10.47
C ASP A 24 -15.81 1.48 11.25
N GLU A 25 -15.19 1.39 12.43
CA GLU A 25 -14.74 2.54 13.23
C GLU A 25 -13.66 3.37 12.50
N TYR A 26 -12.66 2.69 11.91
CA TYR A 26 -11.65 3.35 11.08
C TYR A 26 -12.28 4.13 9.91
N TRP A 27 -13.20 3.52 9.16
CA TRP A 27 -13.83 4.20 8.03
C TRP A 27 -14.78 5.33 8.44
N LYS A 28 -15.36 5.29 9.64
CA LYS A 28 -16.10 6.44 10.20
C LYS A 28 -15.18 7.62 10.45
N GLN A 29 -14.03 7.41 11.11
CA GLN A 29 -13.03 8.46 11.33
C GLN A 29 -12.53 9.06 10.01
N VAL A 30 -12.23 8.22 9.01
CA VAL A 30 -11.83 8.68 7.67
C VAL A 30 -12.94 9.49 6.98
N ALA A 31 -14.22 9.15 7.19
CA ALA A 31 -15.33 9.92 6.65
C ALA A 31 -15.54 11.25 7.38
N GLU A 32 -15.41 11.27 8.72
CA GLU A 32 -15.43 12.50 9.53
C GLU A 32 -14.33 13.47 9.07
N ASP A 33 -13.08 13.01 8.96
CA ASP A 33 -11.97 13.79 8.41
C ASP A 33 -12.25 14.27 6.98
N TYR A 34 -12.70 13.39 6.08
CA TYR A 34 -13.03 13.75 4.70
C TYR A 34 -14.08 14.86 4.62
N ASN A 35 -15.13 14.77 5.42
CA ASN A 35 -16.22 15.75 5.48
C ASN A 35 -15.76 17.08 6.10
N ASN A 36 -14.78 17.07 7.02
CA ASN A 36 -14.21 18.30 7.60
C ASN A 36 -13.37 19.10 6.60
N PHE A 37 -12.72 18.44 5.63
CA PHE A 37 -11.85 19.09 4.64
C PHE A 37 -12.47 19.24 3.24
N THR A 38 -13.68 18.73 3.01
CA THR A 38 -14.36 18.75 1.70
C THR A 38 -15.69 19.50 1.77
N THR A 39 -15.88 20.51 0.92
CA THR A 39 -17.19 21.14 0.73
C THR A 39 -18.08 20.27 -0.16
N GLY A 40 -19.30 19.96 0.31
CA GLY A 40 -20.31 19.24 -0.50
C GLY A 40 -21.15 18.24 0.29
N VAL A 41 -21.59 17.18 -0.41
CA VAL A 41 -22.45 16.13 0.16
C VAL A 41 -21.66 15.26 1.13
N VAL A 42 -22.11 15.23 2.39
CA VAL A 42 -21.61 14.39 3.48
C VAL A 42 -21.51 12.93 3.05
N ARG A 43 -20.37 12.30 3.31
CA ARG A 43 -20.10 10.88 3.01
C ARG A 43 -20.06 10.05 4.28
N ASP A 44 -20.45 8.79 4.16
CA ASP A 44 -20.27 7.78 5.20
C ASP A 44 -18.98 6.98 4.97
N GLY A 45 -18.59 6.18 5.98
CA GLY A 45 -17.42 5.33 5.89
C GLY A 45 -17.47 4.33 4.73
N SER A 46 -18.65 3.84 4.34
CA SER A 46 -18.81 2.92 3.22
C SER A 46 -18.45 3.58 1.89
N HIS A 47 -18.91 4.82 1.64
CA HIS A 47 -18.50 5.58 0.46
C HIS A 47 -17.00 5.81 0.41
N CYS A 48 -16.38 6.23 1.52
CA CYS A 48 -14.93 6.45 1.59
C CYS A 48 -14.15 5.14 1.34
N MET A 49 -14.57 4.01 1.93
CA MET A 49 -13.99 2.69 1.71
C MET A 49 -14.07 2.25 0.24
N HIS A 50 -15.24 2.36 -0.38
CA HIS A 50 -15.42 1.98 -1.79
C HIS A 50 -14.65 2.92 -2.73
N HIS A 51 -14.64 4.23 -2.46
CA HIS A 51 -13.89 5.19 -3.25
C HIS A 51 -12.37 4.95 -3.15
N TRP A 52 -11.86 4.70 -1.95
CA TRP A 52 -10.47 4.29 -1.73
C TRP A 52 -10.11 3.02 -2.50
N GLY A 53 -10.98 2.01 -2.50
CA GLY A 53 -10.79 0.79 -3.29
C GLY A 53 -10.67 1.04 -4.80
N HIS A 54 -11.37 2.05 -5.34
CA HIS A 54 -11.21 2.47 -6.74
C HIS A 54 -9.89 3.21 -6.98
N ILE A 55 -9.52 4.16 -6.11
CA ILE A 55 -8.23 4.84 -6.15
C ILE A 55 -7.12 3.79 -6.16
N GLN A 56 -7.09 2.91 -5.17
CA GLN A 56 -6.04 1.89 -5.00
C GLN A 56 -5.90 0.98 -6.22
N LYS A 57 -7.02 0.48 -6.78
CA LYS A 57 -6.96 -0.38 -7.97
C LYS A 57 -6.35 0.36 -9.18
N ALA A 58 -6.72 1.62 -9.39
CA ALA A 58 -6.23 2.44 -10.50
C ALA A 58 -4.77 2.86 -10.31
N THR A 59 -4.39 3.36 -9.12
CA THR A 59 -3.03 3.84 -8.83
C THR A 59 -2.01 2.71 -8.75
N LEU A 60 -2.39 1.48 -8.33
CA LEU A 60 -1.54 0.29 -8.45
C LEU A 60 -1.30 -0.10 -9.92
N LYS A 61 -2.35 -0.12 -10.76
CA LYS A 61 -2.22 -0.44 -12.20
C LYS A 61 -1.35 0.60 -12.91
N PHE A 62 -1.60 1.89 -12.66
CA PHE A 62 -0.80 2.99 -13.20
C PHE A 62 0.69 2.87 -12.80
N SER A 63 0.97 2.55 -11.53
CA SER A 63 2.34 2.32 -11.06
C SER A 63 3.03 1.11 -11.73
N GLY A 64 2.29 0.05 -12.05
CA GLY A 64 2.81 -1.08 -12.82
C GLY A 64 3.20 -0.70 -14.25
N ILE A 65 2.38 0.09 -14.94
CA ILE A 65 2.68 0.64 -16.28
C ILE A 65 3.88 1.59 -16.21
N TYR A 66 3.93 2.48 -15.21
CA TYR A 66 5.04 3.41 -14.99
C TYR A 66 6.37 2.67 -14.85
N HIS A 67 6.45 1.69 -13.93
CA HIS A 67 7.66 0.90 -13.72
C HIS A 67 8.04 0.05 -14.93
N LYS A 68 7.08 -0.36 -15.77
CA LYS A 68 7.35 -1.06 -17.03
C LYS A 68 8.04 -0.13 -18.02
N LEU A 69 7.46 1.05 -18.26
CA LEU A 69 8.00 2.06 -19.18
C LEU A 69 9.37 2.58 -18.73
N GLU A 70 9.55 2.78 -17.42
CA GLU A 70 10.82 3.17 -16.80
C GLU A 70 11.94 2.15 -17.07
N LYS A 71 11.62 0.85 -17.00
CA LYS A 71 12.57 -0.25 -17.29
C LYS A 71 12.85 -0.47 -18.78
N THR A 72 11.87 -0.24 -19.65
CA THR A 72 12.03 -0.45 -21.11
C THR A 72 12.63 0.75 -21.84
N ARG A 73 12.93 1.85 -21.14
CA ARG A 73 13.32 3.13 -21.76
C ARG A 73 14.76 3.10 -22.29
N PRO A 74 15.00 3.55 -23.53
CA PRO A 74 16.35 3.82 -24.02
C PRO A 74 17.03 4.94 -23.22
N SER A 75 18.33 4.78 -22.97
CA SER A 75 19.19 5.81 -22.39
C SER A 75 19.26 7.01 -23.34
N GLY A 76 18.61 8.12 -22.97
CA GLY A 76 18.46 9.32 -23.81
C GLY A 76 17.06 9.95 -23.80
N SER A 77 16.05 9.25 -23.28
CA SER A 77 14.68 9.80 -23.11
C SER A 77 14.54 10.64 -21.83
N VAL A 78 13.81 11.76 -21.89
CA VAL A 78 13.71 12.71 -20.76
C VAL A 78 12.72 12.19 -19.72
N LEU A 79 13.01 12.32 -18.42
CA LEU A 79 12.11 11.88 -17.34
C LEU A 79 10.73 12.58 -17.36
N THR A 80 10.64 13.76 -17.99
CA THR A 80 9.39 14.52 -18.19
C THR A 80 8.34 13.74 -18.98
N ASP A 81 8.78 12.88 -19.90
CA ASP A 81 7.92 12.25 -20.90
C ASP A 81 7.30 10.94 -20.36
N LEU A 82 7.92 10.37 -19.32
CA LEU A 82 7.50 9.10 -18.71
C LEU A 82 6.09 9.18 -18.10
N LEU A 83 5.72 10.33 -17.52
CA LEU A 83 4.40 10.52 -16.91
C LEU A 83 3.27 10.63 -17.96
N PRO A 84 3.36 11.48 -19.01
CA PRO A 84 2.37 11.48 -20.09
C PRO A 84 2.34 10.15 -20.86
N ASP A 85 3.48 9.50 -21.13
CA ASP A 85 3.53 8.17 -21.75
C ASP A 85 2.79 7.12 -20.90
N THR A 86 2.96 7.14 -19.58
CA THR A 86 2.23 6.25 -18.67
C THR A 86 0.72 6.52 -18.73
N LYS A 87 0.28 7.78 -18.78
CA LYS A 87 -1.15 8.12 -18.92
C LYS A 87 -1.72 7.62 -20.25
N LYS A 88 -0.97 7.76 -21.34
CA LYS A 88 -1.34 7.25 -22.67
C LYS A 88 -1.49 5.72 -22.65
N ALA A 89 -0.47 5.00 -22.17
CA ALA A 89 -0.50 3.54 -22.08
C ALA A 89 -1.57 3.01 -21.10
N PHE A 90 -1.94 3.79 -20.07
CA PHE A 90 -3.08 3.48 -19.20
C PHE A 90 -4.42 3.67 -19.93
N TYR A 91 -4.58 4.75 -20.70
CA TYR A 91 -5.79 4.99 -21.51
C TYR A 91 -6.00 3.89 -22.56
N GLU A 92 -4.93 3.44 -23.22
CA GLU A 92 -4.95 2.34 -24.19
C GLU A 92 -5.41 1.01 -23.57
N GLN A 93 -5.20 0.80 -22.26
CA GLN A 93 -5.61 -0.43 -21.55
C GLN A 93 -6.99 -0.34 -20.89
N GLU A 94 -7.31 0.78 -20.24
CA GLU A 94 -8.56 0.95 -19.47
C GLU A 94 -9.69 1.61 -20.27
N VAL A 95 -9.40 2.15 -21.46
CA VAL A 95 -10.31 3.00 -22.27
C VAL A 95 -10.84 4.20 -21.45
N LYS A 96 -10.08 4.64 -20.45
CA LYS A 96 -10.45 5.67 -19.49
C LYS A 96 -9.26 6.51 -19.06
N GLN A 97 -9.45 7.82 -19.02
CA GLN A 97 -8.41 8.74 -18.55
C GLN A 97 -8.08 8.49 -17.08
N PHE A 98 -6.79 8.51 -16.75
CA PHE A 98 -6.33 8.41 -15.37
C PHE A 98 -6.61 9.72 -14.61
N THR A 99 -7.50 9.67 -13.62
CA THR A 99 -7.95 10.85 -12.84
C THR A 99 -7.31 10.96 -11.45
N PHE A 100 -6.55 9.96 -11.00
CA PHE A 100 -6.05 9.85 -9.62
C PHE A 100 -4.56 10.21 -9.48
N GLU A 101 -4.10 11.16 -10.28
CA GLU A 101 -2.70 11.58 -10.36
C GLU A 101 -2.14 12.09 -9.02
N GLN A 102 -2.85 13.01 -8.37
CA GLN A 102 -2.42 13.56 -7.07
C GLN A 102 -2.34 12.47 -5.99
N ALA A 103 -3.30 11.53 -5.98
CA ALA A 103 -3.26 10.39 -5.07
C ALA A 103 -2.08 9.45 -5.38
N TRP A 104 -1.78 9.20 -6.67
CA TRP A 104 -0.62 8.40 -7.05
C TRP A 104 0.71 9.07 -6.67
N MET A 105 0.83 10.39 -6.83
CA MET A 105 2.04 11.15 -6.44
C MET A 105 2.36 11.02 -4.95
N VAL A 106 1.35 11.00 -4.08
CA VAL A 106 1.55 10.74 -2.64
C VAL A 106 1.87 9.26 -2.37
N LEU A 107 1.32 8.33 -3.16
CA LEU A 107 1.45 6.89 -2.90
C LEU A 107 2.75 6.27 -3.43
N LYS A 108 3.32 6.77 -4.54
CA LYS A 108 4.58 6.27 -5.13
C LYS A 108 5.81 6.41 -4.21
N GLU A 109 5.74 7.30 -3.22
CA GLU A 109 6.82 7.49 -2.24
C GLU A 109 6.77 6.46 -1.11
N ASN A 110 5.64 5.75 -0.95
CA ASN A 110 5.46 4.82 0.14
C ASN A 110 6.03 3.43 -0.19
N PRO A 111 6.95 2.88 0.63
CA PRO A 111 7.62 1.61 0.32
C PRO A 111 6.65 0.41 0.30
N LYS A 112 5.60 0.42 1.14
CA LYS A 112 4.55 -0.62 1.12
C LYS A 112 3.77 -0.58 -0.19
N TRP A 113 3.58 0.61 -0.76
CA TRP A 113 2.89 0.79 -2.04
C TRP A 113 3.69 0.22 -3.22
N ASN A 114 4.98 0.52 -3.28
CA ASN A 114 5.84 0.08 -4.37
C ASN A 114 5.98 -1.44 -4.43
N ASN A 115 6.04 -2.11 -3.27
CA ASN A 115 6.00 -3.57 -3.20
C ASN A 115 4.69 -4.15 -3.78
N LEU A 116 3.53 -3.54 -3.47
CA LEU A 116 2.23 -3.98 -3.98
C LEU A 116 2.04 -3.71 -5.48
N SER A 117 2.64 -2.65 -6.03
CA SER A 117 2.55 -2.36 -7.46
C SER A 117 3.44 -3.28 -8.29
N GLN A 118 4.59 -3.68 -7.75
CA GLN A 118 5.53 -4.59 -8.41
C GLN A 118 5.04 -6.05 -8.39
N SER A 119 4.46 -6.54 -7.28
CA SER A 119 3.92 -7.91 -7.24
C SER A 119 2.72 -8.10 -8.17
N ARG A 120 1.88 -7.06 -8.33
CA ARG A 120 0.72 -7.09 -9.23
C ARG A 120 1.06 -6.86 -10.71
N ALA A 121 2.32 -6.53 -11.03
CA ALA A 121 2.77 -6.35 -12.41
C ALA A 121 3.07 -7.68 -13.14
N VAL A 122 3.01 -8.81 -12.43
CA VAL A 122 3.17 -10.16 -12.99
C VAL A 122 1.77 -10.76 -13.21
N PRO A 123 1.35 -11.04 -14.46
CA PRO A 123 0.21 -11.91 -14.72
C PRO A 123 0.53 -13.32 -14.20
N ASP A 124 -0.44 -13.95 -13.55
CA ASP A 124 -0.27 -15.25 -12.89
C ASP A 124 0.25 -16.32 -13.88
N THR A 125 1.49 -16.78 -13.68
CA THR A 125 2.09 -17.90 -14.42
C THR A 125 3.16 -18.53 -13.53
N ASN A 126 3.06 -19.85 -13.37
CA ASN A 126 3.72 -20.66 -12.33
C ASN A 126 5.23 -20.40 -12.15
N PRO A 127 5.76 -20.44 -10.91
CA PRO A 127 7.21 -20.35 -10.68
C PRO A 127 7.92 -21.61 -11.21
N PRO A 128 8.99 -21.47 -12.04
CA PRO A 128 9.83 -22.60 -12.40
C PRO A 128 10.61 -23.09 -11.18
N VAL A 129 10.73 -24.42 -11.05
CA VAL A 129 11.38 -25.07 -9.91
C VAL A 129 12.89 -24.76 -9.90
N SER A 130 13.41 -24.28 -8.77
CA SER A 130 14.86 -24.07 -8.60
C SER A 130 15.54 -25.37 -8.18
N THR A 131 16.18 -26.06 -9.13
CA THR A 131 17.12 -27.16 -8.84
C THR A 131 18.51 -26.61 -8.51
N PRO A 132 19.07 -26.85 -7.30
CA PRO A 132 20.46 -26.54 -7.01
C PRO A 132 21.39 -27.68 -7.48
N THR A 133 22.27 -27.40 -8.44
CA THR A 133 23.41 -28.26 -8.80
C THR A 133 24.62 -27.97 -7.90
N PRO A 134 25.28 -28.99 -7.29
CA PRO A 134 26.38 -28.78 -6.36
C PRO A 134 27.78 -28.94 -6.99
N SER A 135 28.72 -28.05 -6.61
CA SER A 135 30.20 -28.18 -6.63
C SER A 135 30.83 -26.84 -6.18
N THR A 136 32.07 -26.70 -5.67
CA THR A 136 33.01 -27.57 -4.91
C THR A 136 33.99 -26.60 -4.22
N PRO A 137 34.45 -26.82 -2.96
CA PRO A 137 34.95 -25.72 -2.12
C PRO A 137 36.48 -25.54 -2.12
N ALA A 138 36.93 -24.34 -1.69
CA ALA A 138 38.28 -24.10 -1.16
C ALA A 138 38.27 -22.96 -0.11
N THR A 139 38.97 -23.17 1.00
CA THR A 139 39.16 -22.29 2.17
C THR A 139 40.65 -22.34 2.58
N PRO A 140 41.13 -21.59 3.60
CA PRO A 140 40.83 -20.21 4.03
C PRO A 140 42.14 -19.39 4.27
N ILE A 141 42.07 -18.12 4.68
CA ILE A 141 43.10 -17.55 5.59
C ILE A 141 42.61 -16.39 6.48
N ALA A 142 43.18 -16.36 7.68
CA ALA A 142 43.15 -15.42 8.83
C ALA A 142 42.98 -13.90 8.56
N SER A 143 42.59 -13.02 9.51
CA SER A 143 42.04 -13.14 10.90
C SER A 143 41.68 -11.74 11.47
N GLN A 144 41.00 -11.70 12.63
CA GLN A 144 40.88 -10.59 13.62
C GLN A 144 39.82 -9.49 13.38
N THR A 145 39.24 -8.77 14.36
CA THR A 145 38.77 -9.03 15.77
C THR A 145 37.88 -7.80 16.17
N SER A 146 36.97 -7.96 17.14
CA SER A 146 36.33 -6.90 17.99
C SER A 146 34.87 -6.47 17.73
N THR A 147 33.96 -7.08 18.50
CA THR A 147 32.89 -6.46 19.32
C THR A 147 32.32 -5.06 18.99
N ALA A 148 31.00 -5.00 18.79
CA ALA A 148 30.09 -4.17 19.61
C ALA A 148 28.62 -4.63 19.46
N VAL A 149 27.90 -4.77 20.58
CA VAL A 149 26.43 -4.91 20.60
C VAL A 149 25.82 -3.53 20.75
N VAL A 150 24.96 -3.11 19.82
CA VAL A 150 23.91 -2.10 20.08
C VAL A 150 22.63 -2.50 19.35
N GLU A 151 21.53 -2.48 20.09
CA GLU A 151 20.20 -2.91 19.70
C GLU A 151 19.45 -1.81 18.92
N GLY A 152 19.18 -2.07 17.64
CA GLY A 152 18.54 -1.11 16.72
C GLY A 152 17.00 -1.19 16.72
N ARG A 153 16.35 -0.75 17.80
CA ARG A 153 14.89 -0.66 17.90
C ARG A 153 14.34 0.45 16.99
N SER A 154 13.80 0.09 15.82
CA SER A 154 13.31 1.04 14.81
C SER A 154 11.90 1.59 15.11
N GLU A 155 11.82 2.62 15.95
CA GLU A 155 10.62 3.43 16.08
C GLU A 155 10.48 4.42 14.92
N ASN A 156 9.67 4.05 13.94
CA ASN A 156 9.25 4.89 12.82
C ASN A 156 8.17 5.89 13.25
N SER A 157 8.57 6.87 14.06
CA SER A 157 7.73 8.00 14.46
C SER A 157 7.41 8.90 13.25
N TRP A 158 6.21 8.72 12.68
CA TRP A 158 5.67 9.58 11.63
C TRP A 158 5.08 10.87 12.21
N THR A 159 5.92 11.81 12.64
CA THR A 159 5.50 13.18 12.93
C THR A 159 5.41 14.01 11.65
N ARG A 160 4.21 14.50 11.34
CA ARG A 160 3.94 15.33 10.14
C ARG A 160 4.43 16.77 10.37
N PRO A 161 5.14 17.40 9.43
CA PRO A 161 5.55 18.80 9.57
C PRO A 161 4.33 19.74 9.55
N PRO A 162 4.36 20.87 10.29
CA PRO A 162 3.28 21.84 10.30
C PRO A 162 3.16 22.54 8.95
N GLY A 163 1.93 22.67 8.46
CA GLY A 163 1.63 23.41 7.23
C GLY A 163 1.82 24.91 7.44
N VAL A 164 2.72 25.53 6.67
CA VAL A 164 2.90 26.98 6.66
C VAL A 164 1.78 27.61 5.84
N HIS A 165 0.83 28.27 6.52
CA HIS A 165 -0.10 29.18 5.89
C HIS A 165 0.55 30.56 5.79
N THR A 166 0.97 30.97 4.59
CA THR A 166 1.40 32.34 4.32
C THR A 166 0.16 33.23 4.19
N THR A 167 -0.20 33.93 5.26
CA THR A 167 -1.16 35.05 5.19
C THR A 167 -0.49 36.26 4.53
N LYS A 168 -1.27 36.95 3.69
CA LYS A 168 -0.91 38.18 2.98
C LYS A 168 -1.42 39.40 3.74
#